data_AF-A0A6A4X0A1-F1
#
_entry.id   AF-A0A6A4X0A1-F1
#
_cell.length_a   1.000
_cell.length_b   1.000
_cell.length_c   1.000
_cell.angle_alpha   90.00
_cell.angle_beta   90.00
_cell.angle_gamma   90.00
#
_symmetry.space_group_name_H-M   'P 1'
#
loop_
_entity.id
_entity.type
_entity.pdbx_description
1 polymer ?
#
loop_
_entity_poly.entity_id
_entity_poly.type
_entity_poly.pdbx_seq_one_letter_code
_entity_poly.pdbx_strand_id
1 'polypeptide(L)'
;MIFFRTETRSCIGIQILLLYECEKHPRELEWDESAIYDRVLGLLVQLISCLQNRRCPHYFLPALNLYKGISPAAMDAGAKQVWRLLRDIMFNPKALEKL
;
A
#
# COMPACT_ATOMS: atom_id res chain seq x y z
N MET A 1 -17.02 19.73 6.16
CA MET A 1 -16.27 19.56 4.89
C MET A 1 -14.81 19.10 5.08
N ILE A 2 -14.42 18.55 6.24
CA ILE A 2 -13.03 18.12 6.53
C ILE A 2 -12.87 16.59 6.41
N PHE A 3 -13.94 15.83 6.65
CA PHE A 3 -13.94 14.36 6.64
C PHE A 3 -13.72 13.73 5.24
N PHE A 4 -14.24 14.34 4.18
CA PHE A 4 -14.08 13.81 2.81
C PHE A 4 -12.65 13.88 2.26
N ARG A 5 -11.76 14.67 2.89
CA ARG A 5 -10.38 14.88 2.41
C ARG A 5 -9.39 13.87 2.98
N THR A 6 -9.75 13.19 4.07
CA THR A 6 -8.96 12.13 4.69
C THR A 6 -9.25 10.76 4.06
N GLU A 7 -10.51 10.45 3.78
CA GLU A 7 -10.91 9.20 3.10
C GLU A 7 -10.28 9.06 1.70
N THR A 8 -10.29 10.15 0.92
CA THR A 8 -9.77 10.16 -0.46
C THR A 8 -8.26 9.92 -0.52
N ARG A 9 -7.49 10.37 0.48
CA ARG A 9 -6.03 10.13 0.52
C ARG A 9 -5.68 8.68 0.78
N SER A 10 -6.49 7.98 1.58
CA SER A 10 -6.29 6.57 1.92
C SER A 10 -6.37 5.67 0.68
N CYS A 11 -7.36 5.88 -0.19
CA CYS A 11 -7.53 5.08 -1.41
C CYS A 11 -6.51 5.43 -2.52
N ILE A 12 -6.13 6.72 -2.65
CA ILE A 12 -5.16 7.17 -3.66
C ILE A 12 -3.77 6.55 -3.44
N GLY A 13 -3.37 6.35 -2.18
CA GLY A 13 -2.11 5.68 -1.84
C GLY A 13 -2.03 4.26 -2.40
N ILE A 14 -3.11 3.49 -2.29
CA ILE A 14 -3.16 2.10 -2.75
C ILE A 14 -3.16 2.03 -4.28
N GLN A 15 -3.91 2.91 -4.95
CA GLN A 15 -3.92 3.00 -6.42
C GLN A 15 -2.53 3.31 -6.99
N ILE A 16 -1.77 4.18 -6.33
CA ILE A 16 -0.41 4.53 -6.78
C ILE A 16 0.58 3.40 -6.52
N LEU A 17 0.44 2.68 -5.41
CA LEU A 17 1.24 1.48 -5.16
C LEU A 17 0.96 0.39 -6.20
N LEU A 18 -0.29 0.22 -6.63
CA LEU A 18 -0.66 -0.70 -7.70
C LEU A 18 0.04 -0.35 -9.02
N LEU A 19 0.07 0.94 -9.40
CA LEU A 19 0.78 1.38 -10.61
C LEU A 19 2.28 1.05 -10.55
N TYR A 20 2.94 1.27 -9.41
CA TYR A 20 4.34 0.89 -9.24
C TYR A 20 4.55 -0.63 -9.29
N GLU A 21 3.62 -1.41 -8.75
CA GLU A 21 3.71 -2.86 -8.79
C GLU A 21 3.53 -3.40 -10.22
N CYS A 22 2.64 -2.80 -11.02
CA CYS A 22 2.54 -3.08 -12.46
C CYS A 22 3.81 -2.72 -13.24
N GLU A 23 4.51 -1.65 -12.86
CA GLU A 23 5.79 -1.30 -13.48
C GLU A 23 6.89 -2.33 -13.17
N LYS A 24 6.92 -2.88 -11.94
CA LYS A 24 7.87 -3.94 -11.57
C LYS A 24 7.56 -5.28 -12.25
N HIS A 25 6.27 -5.56 -12.48
CA HIS A 25 5.77 -6.82 -13.03
C HIS A 25 5.04 -6.56 -14.35
N PRO A 26 5.75 -6.25 -15.45
CA PRO A 26 5.12 -5.78 -16.68
C PRO A 26 4.45 -6.90 -17.49
N ARG A 27 4.67 -8.17 -17.17
CA ARG A 27 4.18 -9.31 -17.98
C ARG A 27 2.83 -9.79 -17.47
N GLU A 28 1.91 -10.12 -18.39
CA GLU A 28 0.58 -10.63 -18.03
C GLU A 28 0.64 -11.90 -17.15
N LEU A 29 1.61 -12.79 -17.39
CA LEU A 29 1.84 -13.99 -16.57
C LEU A 29 2.17 -13.69 -15.10
N GLU A 30 2.67 -12.48 -14.78
CA GLU A 30 2.95 -12.07 -13.40
C GLU A 30 1.70 -11.56 -12.66
N TRP A 31 0.55 -11.53 -13.36
CA TRP A 31 -0.77 -11.12 -12.87
C TRP A 31 -1.82 -12.22 -13.00
N ASP A 32 -1.41 -13.46 -13.24
CA ASP A 32 -2.32 -14.60 -13.19
C ASP A 32 -2.80 -14.88 -11.76
N GLU A 33 -3.82 -15.73 -11.61
CA GLU A 33 -4.40 -16.05 -10.31
C GLU A 33 -3.39 -16.62 -9.30
N SER A 34 -2.35 -17.30 -9.80
CA SER A 34 -1.30 -17.87 -8.95
C SER A 34 -0.37 -16.80 -8.38
N ALA A 35 -0.19 -15.69 -9.09
CA ALA A 35 0.66 -14.59 -8.70
C ALA A 35 -0.04 -13.53 -7.83
N ILE A 36 -1.38 -13.51 -7.78
CA ILE A 36 -2.16 -12.49 -7.02
C ILE A 36 -1.72 -12.41 -5.57
N TYR A 37 -1.48 -13.55 -4.91
CA TYR A 37 -1.02 -13.59 -3.52
C TYR A 37 0.30 -12.83 -3.34
N ASP A 38 1.29 -13.12 -4.20
CA ASP A 38 2.59 -12.45 -4.17
C ASP A 38 2.48 -10.95 -4.49
N ARG A 39 1.58 -10.56 -5.41
CA ARG A 39 1.31 -9.15 -5.72
C ARG A 39 0.74 -8.40 -4.50
N VAL A 40 -0.24 -8.99 -3.80
CA VAL A 40 -0.83 -8.40 -2.60
C VAL A 40 0.22 -8.23 -1.51
N LEU A 41 1.07 -9.25 -1.29
CA LEU A 41 2.17 -9.15 -0.34
C LEU A 41 3.17 -8.04 -0.73
N GLY A 42 3.54 -7.95 -2.01
CA GLY A 42 4.42 -6.91 -2.55
C GLY A 42 3.89 -5.50 -2.29
N LEU A 43 2.59 -5.29 -2.53
CA LEU A 43 1.91 -4.01 -2.27
C LEU A 43 1.92 -3.63 -0.79
N LEU A 44 1.66 -4.59 0.11
CA LEU A 44 1.68 -4.36 1.55
C LEU A 44 3.10 -4.01 2.04
N VAL A 45 4.13 -4.71 1.55
CA VAL A 45 5.53 -4.42 1.87
C VAL A 45 5.93 -3.02 1.36
N GLN A 46 5.51 -2.65 0.15
CA GLN A 46 5.78 -1.32 -0.39
C GLN A 46 5.05 -0.23 0.40
N LEU A 47 3.80 -0.45 0.81
CA LEU A 47 3.05 0.47 1.67
C LEU A 47 3.76 0.71 2.99
N ILE A 48 4.26 -0.34 3.65
CA ILE A 48 5.03 -0.25 4.89
C ILE A 48 6.29 0.58 4.67
N SER A 49 7.01 0.32 3.58
CA SER A 49 8.23 1.06 3.22
C SER A 49 7.94 2.55 2.99
N CYS A 50 6.85 2.88 2.30
CA CYS A 50 6.44 4.26 2.09
C CYS A 50 6.09 4.98 3.40
N LEU A 51 5.38 4.31 4.32
CA LEU A 51 4.99 4.86 5.61
C LEU A 51 6.21 5.11 6.50
N GLN A 52 7.12 4.14 6.60
CA GLN A 52 8.35 4.25 7.38
C GLN A 52 9.28 5.35 6.86
N ASN A 53 9.42 5.46 5.53
CA ASN A 53 10.22 6.50 4.89
C ASN A 53 9.48 7.86 4.80
N ARG A 54 8.21 7.91 5.22
CA ARG A 54 7.34 9.11 5.18
C ARG A 54 7.24 9.71 3.78
N ARG A 55 7.39 8.86 2.77
CA ARG A 55 7.48 9.23 1.37
C ARG A 55 6.71 8.23 0.53
N CYS A 56 5.67 8.73 -0.12
CA CYS A 56 4.96 8.02 -1.18
C CYS A 56 4.91 8.97 -2.39
N PRO A 57 5.82 8.83 -3.36
CA PRO A 57 5.85 9.68 -4.53
C PRO A 57 4.67 9.36 -5.46
N HIS A 58 3.99 10.39 -5.97
CA HIS A 58 2.95 10.20 -6.96
C HIS A 58 3.53 9.61 -8.25
N TYR A 59 2.87 8.61 -8.84
CA TYR A 59 3.36 7.86 -10.00
C TYR A 59 3.76 8.78 -11.17
N PHE A 60 2.83 9.63 -11.64
CA PHE A 60 3.10 10.56 -12.74
C PHE A 60 3.88 11.82 -12.34
N LEU A 61 4.01 12.11 -11.04
CA LEU A 61 4.61 13.34 -10.53
C LEU A 61 5.54 13.00 -9.36
N PRO A 62 6.75 12.44 -9.61
CA PRO A 62 7.61 11.90 -8.55
C PRO A 62 8.05 12.91 -7.49
N ALA A 63 8.02 14.21 -7.82
CA ALA A 63 8.29 15.31 -6.90
C ALA A 63 7.16 15.54 -5.87
N LEU A 64 5.95 15.05 -6.14
CA LEU A 64 4.80 15.18 -5.25
C LEU A 64 4.77 14.02 -4.24
N ASN A 65 4.99 14.33 -2.96
CA ASN A 65 4.81 13.36 -1.88
C ASN A 65 3.36 13.38 -1.38
N LEU A 66 2.66 12.25 -1.51
CA LEU A 66 1.27 12.09 -1.08
C LEU A 66 1.09 12.18 0.44
N TYR A 67 2.13 11.89 1.21
CA TYR A 67 2.08 11.96 2.68
C TYR A 67 2.35 13.36 3.23
N LYS A 68 2.44 14.38 2.37
CA LYS A 68 2.58 15.77 2.81
C LYS A 68 1.40 16.18 3.70
N GLY A 69 1.73 16.57 4.93
CA GLY A 69 0.76 17.01 5.94
C GLY A 69 0.15 15.89 6.80
N ILE A 70 0.58 14.63 6.64
CA ILE A 70 0.24 13.55 7.56
C ILE A 70 1.24 13.57 8.73
N SER A 71 0.77 13.38 9.96
CA SER A 71 1.65 13.40 11.13
C SER A 71 2.58 12.16 11.15
N PRO A 72 3.84 12.32 11.58
CA PRO A 72 4.75 11.23 11.92
C PRO A 72 4.10 10.07 12.67
N ALA A 73 3.39 10.38 13.75
CA ALA A 73 2.77 9.39 14.61
C ALA A 73 1.67 8.59 13.90
N ALA A 74 0.87 9.24 13.04
CA ALA A 74 -0.14 8.56 12.24
C ALA A 74 0.49 7.60 11.21
N MET A 75 1.62 7.99 10.60
CA MET A 75 2.35 7.12 9.67
C MET A 75 2.96 5.92 10.39
N ASP A 76 3.56 6.13 11.57
CA ASP A 76 4.13 5.04 12.38
C ASP A 76 3.04 4.06 12.86
N ALA A 77 1.86 4.58 13.23
CA ALA A 77 0.70 3.76 13.57
C ALA A 77 0.18 2.96 12.38
N GLY A 78 0.06 3.61 11.21
CA GLY A 78 -0.31 2.95 9.96
C GLY A 78 0.65 1.82 9.59
N ALA A 79 1.96 2.07 9.65
CA ALA A 79 2.97 1.05 9.34
C ALA A 79 2.83 -0.18 10.25
N LYS A 80 2.57 0.03 11.55
CA LYS A 80 2.31 -1.07 12.50
C LYS A 80 1.06 -1.86 12.17
N GLN A 81 -0.03 -1.20 11.75
CA GLN A 81 -1.27 -1.87 11.37
C GLN A 81 -1.09 -2.70 10.10
N VAL A 82 -0.49 -2.12 9.06
CA VAL A 82 -0.22 -2.81 7.79
C VAL A 82 0.75 -3.98 8.00
N TRP A 83 1.75 -3.84 8.88
CA TRP A 83 2.65 -4.94 9.23
C TRP A 83 1.96 -6.10 9.96
N ARG A 84 0.96 -5.81 10.80
CA ARG A 84 0.14 -6.87 11.43
C ARG A 84 -0.67 -7.60 10.37
N LEU A 85 -1.36 -6.86 9.51
CA LEU A 85 -2.13 -7.41 8.40
C LEU A 85 -1.28 -8.29 7.47
N LEU A 86 -0.09 -7.81 7.09
CA LEU A 86 0.86 -8.55 6.27
C LEU A 86 1.20 -9.91 6.91
N ARG A 87 1.57 -9.90 8.21
CA ARG A 87 1.87 -11.15 8.92
C ARG A 87 0.67 -12.07 9.00
N ASP A 88 -0.52 -11.53 9.27
CA ASP A 88 -1.74 -12.34 9.39
C ASP A 88 -2.06 -13.03 8.05
N ILE A 89 -1.94 -12.32 6.92
CA ILE A 89 -2.12 -12.90 5.58
C ILE A 89 -1.02 -13.93 5.27
N MET A 90 0.24 -13.63 5.61
CA MET A 90 1.37 -14.53 5.34
C MET A 90 1.26 -15.88 6.07
N PHE A 91 0.81 -15.87 7.32
CA PHE A 91 0.77 -17.07 8.17
C PHE A 91 -0.63 -17.69 8.28
N ASN A 92 -1.66 -17.01 7.79
CA ASN A 92 -3.02 -17.51 7.72
C ASN A 92 -3.71 -16.93 6.47
N PRO A 93 -3.59 -17.59 5.30
CA PRO A 93 -4.22 -17.10 4.07
C PRO A 93 -5.75 -17.02 4.15
N LYS A 94 -6.40 -17.77 5.07
CA LYS A 94 -7.83 -17.66 5.38
C LYS A 94 -8.19 -16.42 6.22
N ALA A 95 -7.20 -15.65 6.69
CA ALA A 95 -7.45 -14.39 7.37
C ALA A 95 -8.16 -13.38 6.47
N LEU A 96 -7.97 -13.47 5.14
CA LEU A 96 -8.69 -12.66 4.16
C LEU A 96 -10.21 -12.87 4.19
N GLU A 97 -10.69 -14.06 4.54
CA GLU A 97 -12.12 -14.37 4.66
C GLU A 97 -12.76 -13.75 5.91
N LYS A 98 -11.94 -13.23 6.85
CA LYS A 98 -12.35 -12.73 8.16
C LYS A 98 -12.13 -11.22 8.34
N LEU A 99 -11.58 -10.55 7.33
CA LEU A 99 -11.39 -9.10 7.28
C LEU A 99 -12.65 -8.41 6.77
#